data_AF-A0A7Y2JZ52-F1
#
_entry.id   AF-A0A7Y2JZ52-F1
#
_cell.length_a   1.000
_cell.length_b   1.000
_cell.length_c   1.000
_cell.angle_alpha   90.00
_cell.angle_beta   90.00
_cell.angle_gamma   90.00
#
_symmetry.space_group_name_H-M   'P 1'
#
loop_
_entity.id
_entity.type
_entity.pdbx_description
1 polymer ?
#
loop_
_entity_poly.entity_id
_entity_poly.type
_entity_poly.pdbx_seq_one_letter_code
_entity_poly.pdbx_strand_id
1 'polypeptide(L)'
;MQAIPHYDQHAEQLVSQYESLTFEHVHPALLDLLPAPGATILDVGAGSGRDAAWFAAKGYDVVAAEPSEAMRTLARQRHPSPRIHWIADSLPDLAQVRRLGLTFDLILLSAVWMHVPPASRQRALRKLATLLSPNGRIAISLRIGPPDTDRAMYEVTLPELMAAAQQFGLRLVRTDDSPDKLGRPGISWTTAVLGLPDDGLGALPLLRHLILADGKSSTYKIALLRILARIADTAAGAARHESEFVVLPMGLVALFWLRMYKPLIEGGLPQMPPNRAGNAPGFVTDNFTALRPIRPVDLRAGMEFYSDTAQHLHASLWEISRLIREMPVKYLRRPASDENIFHVRHQRRTSTPSSLRIDDLFMWSFGEFHVPVQIWDALSHYNVWVEPVLIAEWVRLMESYAGQLGPAIGQAAYALLAWADPERDTRVARAAVERVRSQGKSIYCVWSGQRLRDDYHIDHCFPFAAWPCGDAWNLMPASQRINSEKSNRLVTQTALETAGERITEWWEVAFLAPGSDARQRFFLEAEQTLPMFERSTSPADLIDAMKVQRIRLAKDQGLRPWEPVLPAGRVTPDASFA
;
A
#
# COMPACT_ATOMS: atom_id res chain seq x y z
N MET A 1 34.19 25.13 2.92
CA MET A 1 34.44 24.05 3.89
C MET A 1 35.84 24.26 4.44
N GLN A 2 35.98 24.50 5.75
CA GLN A 2 37.27 24.87 6.36
C GLN A 2 38.24 23.67 6.52
N ALA A 3 37.74 22.44 6.47
CA ALA A 3 38.55 21.23 6.68
C ALA A 3 39.39 20.80 5.46
N ILE A 4 38.94 21.08 4.23
CA ILE A 4 39.55 20.54 2.98
C ILE A 4 41.06 20.86 2.86
N PRO A 5 41.54 22.08 3.13
CA PRO A 5 42.97 22.39 3.03
C PRO A 5 43.86 21.51 3.92
N HIS A 6 43.38 21.15 5.12
CA HIS A 6 44.13 20.25 6.01
C HIS A 6 44.30 18.86 5.38
N TYR A 7 43.23 18.33 4.77
CA TYR A 7 43.27 17.02 4.11
C TYR A 7 44.11 17.04 2.84
N ASP A 8 44.07 18.13 2.06
CA ASP A 8 44.95 18.28 0.89
C ASP A 8 46.43 18.32 1.30
N GLN A 9 46.77 19.06 2.36
CA GLN A 9 48.15 19.20 2.83
C GLN A 9 48.73 17.92 3.42
N HIS A 10 47.92 17.09 4.08
CA HIS A 10 48.38 15.89 4.79
C HIS A 10 47.96 14.57 4.12
N ALA A 11 47.60 14.61 2.84
CA ALA A 11 46.93 13.50 2.15
C ALA A 11 47.69 12.18 2.23
N GLU A 12 49.01 12.17 1.97
CA GLU A 12 49.82 10.94 1.98
C GLU A 12 49.84 10.24 3.35
N GLN A 13 49.99 11.04 4.42
CA GLN A 13 50.01 10.54 5.79
C GLN A 13 48.63 9.99 6.18
N LEU A 14 47.57 10.74 5.88
CA LEU A 14 46.19 10.35 6.22
C LEU A 14 45.75 9.12 5.44
N VAL A 15 46.07 9.03 4.14
CA VAL A 15 45.82 7.82 3.33
C VAL A 15 46.50 6.61 3.95
N SER A 16 47.79 6.72 4.28
CA SER A 16 48.54 5.61 4.90
C SER A 16 47.91 5.17 6.22
N GLN A 17 47.46 6.13 7.04
CA GLN A 17 46.81 5.85 8.31
C GLN A 17 45.43 5.20 8.14
N TYR A 18 44.62 5.66 7.18
CA TYR A 18 43.25 5.14 7.01
C TYR A 18 43.24 3.74 6.39
N GLU A 19 44.22 3.45 5.54
CA GLU A 19 44.44 2.15 4.91
C GLU A 19 45.04 1.09 5.85
N SER A 20 45.52 1.47 7.03
CA SER A 20 46.00 0.50 8.03
C SER A 20 44.85 -0.24 8.75
N LEU A 21 43.62 0.22 8.58
CA LEU A 21 42.41 -0.40 9.11
C LEU A 21 41.63 -1.07 7.97
N THR A 22 40.91 -2.15 8.27
CA THR A 22 40.00 -2.80 7.32
C THR A 22 38.57 -2.30 7.51
N PHE A 23 37.74 -2.41 6.46
CA PHE A 23 36.32 -2.04 6.51
C PHE A 23 35.60 -2.77 7.66
N GLU A 24 35.79 -4.09 7.78
CA GLU A 24 35.13 -4.92 8.78
C GLU A 24 35.49 -4.50 10.21
N HIS A 25 36.71 -3.99 10.41
CA HIS A 25 37.16 -3.52 11.72
C HIS A 25 36.57 -2.16 12.10
N VAL A 26 36.35 -1.30 11.11
CA VAL A 26 35.77 0.05 11.30
C VAL A 26 34.24 -0.01 11.38
N HIS A 27 33.62 -0.92 10.63
CA HIS A 27 32.17 -0.98 10.42
C HIS A 27 31.54 -2.33 10.77
N PRO A 28 31.83 -2.95 11.93
CA PRO A 28 31.26 -4.26 12.28
C PRO A 28 29.73 -4.22 12.33
N ALA A 29 29.14 -3.12 12.81
CA ALA A 29 27.69 -2.94 12.92
C ALA A 29 26.95 -2.92 11.56
N LEU A 30 27.67 -2.69 10.45
CA LEU A 30 27.08 -2.63 9.11
C LEU A 30 27.03 -3.98 8.41
N LEU A 31 27.82 -4.98 8.82
CA LEU A 31 27.99 -6.23 8.07
C LEU A 31 26.65 -6.97 7.86
N ASP A 32 25.78 -6.99 8.86
CA ASP A 32 24.45 -7.62 8.78
C ASP A 32 23.36 -6.71 8.20
N LEU A 33 23.70 -5.45 7.89
CA LEU A 33 22.78 -4.43 7.38
C LEU A 33 23.11 -4.03 5.95
N LEU A 34 24.02 -4.73 5.28
CA LEU A 34 24.36 -4.48 3.89
C LEU A 34 23.15 -4.80 2.98
N PRO A 35 22.95 -4.02 1.91
CA PRO A 35 21.96 -4.36 0.89
C PRO A 35 22.40 -5.62 0.13
N ALA A 36 21.50 -6.18 -0.68
CA ALA A 36 21.85 -7.32 -1.53
C ALA A 36 22.96 -6.95 -2.54
N PRO A 37 23.82 -7.89 -2.94
CA PRO A 37 24.87 -7.65 -3.94
C PRO A 37 24.33 -7.02 -5.23
N GLY A 38 25.09 -6.11 -5.83
CA GLY A 38 24.68 -5.33 -7.02
C GLY A 38 23.90 -4.04 -6.70
N ALA A 39 23.68 -3.73 -5.42
CA ALA A 39 23.15 -2.45 -4.96
C ALA A 39 24.10 -1.26 -5.23
N THR A 40 23.55 -0.05 -5.21
CA THR A 40 24.30 1.19 -5.43
C THR A 40 24.61 1.88 -4.09
N ILE A 41 25.90 2.18 -3.87
CA ILE A 41 26.41 2.74 -2.60
C ILE A 41 26.92 4.16 -2.84
N LEU A 42 26.62 5.09 -1.93
CA LEU A 42 27.26 6.41 -1.88
C LEU A 42 28.21 6.47 -0.69
N ASP A 43 29.50 6.62 -0.94
CA ASP A 43 30.51 6.87 0.08
C ASP A 43 30.80 8.38 0.13
N VAL A 44 30.31 9.07 1.16
CA VAL A 44 30.44 10.52 1.33
C VAL A 44 31.65 10.82 2.19
N GLY A 45 32.59 11.58 1.64
CA GLY A 45 33.93 11.80 2.20
C GLY A 45 34.77 10.54 2.12
N ALA A 46 34.83 9.93 0.94
CA ALA A 46 35.45 8.63 0.69
C ALA A 46 36.96 8.55 1.04
N GLY A 47 37.63 9.69 1.23
CA GLY A 47 38.99 9.76 1.76
C GLY A 47 40.00 8.94 0.95
N SER A 48 40.64 7.95 1.59
CA SER A 48 41.62 7.07 0.93
C SER A 48 41.01 6.08 -0.07
N GLY A 49 39.68 5.96 -0.08
CA GLY A 49 38.94 4.99 -0.89
C GLY A 49 38.88 3.59 -0.31
N ARG A 50 39.34 3.37 0.94
CA ARG A 50 39.29 2.06 1.60
C ARG A 50 37.88 1.45 1.55
N ASP A 51 36.88 2.20 2.00
CA ASP A 51 35.52 1.69 2.14
C ASP A 51 34.87 1.49 0.75
N ALA A 52 35.04 2.46 -0.15
CA ALA A 52 34.65 2.33 -1.56
C ALA A 52 35.26 1.11 -2.27
N ALA A 53 36.55 0.83 -2.05
CA ALA A 53 37.24 -0.32 -2.62
C ALA A 53 36.71 -1.64 -2.06
N TRP A 54 36.42 -1.68 -0.76
CA TRP A 54 35.81 -2.85 -0.13
C TRP A 54 34.43 -3.16 -0.73
N PHE A 55 33.56 -2.15 -0.85
CA PHE A 55 32.26 -2.33 -1.49
C PHE A 55 32.39 -2.77 -2.96
N ALA A 56 33.27 -2.13 -3.72
CA ALA A 56 33.50 -2.52 -5.12
C ALA A 56 33.97 -3.97 -5.26
N ALA A 57 34.84 -4.45 -4.35
CA ALA A 57 35.29 -5.84 -4.31
C ALA A 57 34.17 -6.84 -3.96
N LYS A 58 33.12 -6.39 -3.27
CA LYS A 58 31.89 -7.17 -3.00
C LYS A 58 30.86 -7.12 -4.13
N GLY A 59 31.17 -6.43 -5.22
CA GLY A 59 30.31 -6.35 -6.42
C GLY A 59 29.27 -5.24 -6.40
N TYR A 60 29.38 -4.27 -5.48
CA TYR A 60 28.56 -3.06 -5.49
C TYR A 60 29.10 -2.02 -6.48
N ASP A 61 28.20 -1.18 -7.00
CA ASP A 61 28.59 0.02 -7.73
C ASP A 61 28.63 1.20 -6.74
N VAL A 62 29.77 1.89 -6.69
CA VAL A 62 30.06 2.88 -5.64
C VAL A 62 30.25 4.26 -6.25
N VAL A 63 29.47 5.23 -5.80
CA VAL A 63 29.74 6.65 -6.01
C VAL A 63 30.55 7.16 -4.82
N ALA A 64 31.80 7.55 -5.04
CA ALA A 64 32.72 8.02 -4.01
C ALA A 64 32.85 9.54 -4.09
N ALA A 65 32.17 10.26 -3.20
CA ALA A 65 32.20 11.72 -3.13
C ALA A 65 33.33 12.18 -2.20
N GLU A 66 34.39 12.78 -2.75
CA GLU A 66 35.53 13.28 -1.98
C GLU A 66 35.92 14.67 -2.48
N PRO A 67 35.78 15.73 -1.66
CA PRO A 67 36.10 17.08 -2.10
C PRO A 67 37.61 17.35 -2.22
N SER A 68 38.45 16.77 -1.35
CA SER A 68 39.91 16.96 -1.41
C SER A 68 40.48 16.36 -2.70
N GLU A 69 41.16 17.19 -3.49
CA GLU A 69 41.75 16.74 -4.74
C GLU A 69 42.94 15.81 -4.52
N ALA A 70 43.78 16.10 -3.51
CA ALA A 70 44.92 15.26 -3.20
C ALA A 70 44.48 13.87 -2.72
N MET A 71 43.53 13.80 -1.78
CA MET A 71 42.98 12.53 -1.27
C MET A 71 42.36 11.71 -2.40
N ARG A 72 41.47 12.34 -3.20
CA ARG A 72 40.80 11.68 -4.33
C ARG A 72 41.78 11.18 -5.38
N THR A 73 42.87 11.90 -5.64
CA THR A 73 43.91 11.49 -6.60
C THR A 73 44.67 10.26 -6.10
N LEU A 74 45.13 10.27 -4.85
CA LEU A 74 45.80 9.12 -4.23
C LEU A 74 44.89 7.90 -4.16
N ALA A 75 43.62 8.10 -3.79
CA ALA A 75 42.64 7.03 -3.70
C ALA A 75 42.36 6.37 -5.07
N ARG A 76 42.24 7.17 -6.15
CA ARG A 76 42.09 6.67 -7.53
C ARG A 76 43.28 5.84 -7.99
N GLN A 77 44.49 6.27 -7.66
CA GLN A 77 45.71 5.55 -8.01
C GLN A 77 45.80 4.22 -7.26
N ARG A 78 45.41 4.22 -5.99
CA ARG A 78 45.46 3.03 -5.13
C ARG A 78 44.38 2.00 -5.46
N HIS A 79 43.19 2.46 -5.81
CA HIS A 79 42.01 1.62 -6.01
C HIS A 79 41.42 1.81 -7.44
N PRO A 80 42.06 1.25 -8.49
CA PRO A 80 41.67 1.48 -9.89
C PRO A 80 40.45 0.65 -10.34
N SER A 81 39.49 0.38 -9.45
CA SER A 81 38.33 -0.43 -9.76
C SER A 81 37.35 0.31 -10.69
N PRO A 82 36.84 -0.33 -11.76
CA PRO A 82 35.87 0.28 -12.67
C PRO A 82 34.49 0.51 -12.01
N ARG A 83 34.25 -0.08 -10.84
CA ARG A 83 33.00 0.08 -10.07
C ARG A 83 33.01 1.28 -9.12
N ILE A 84 34.12 2.03 -9.04
CA ILE A 84 34.22 3.21 -8.19
C ILE A 84 34.16 4.47 -9.06
N HIS A 85 33.10 5.25 -8.88
CA HIS A 85 32.82 6.50 -9.56
C HIS A 85 33.15 7.69 -8.66
N TRP A 86 34.34 8.25 -8.86
CA TRP A 86 34.87 9.33 -8.03
C TRP A 86 34.35 10.71 -8.44
N ILE A 87 33.77 11.44 -7.48
CA ILE A 87 33.17 12.76 -7.70
C ILE A 87 33.73 13.79 -6.72
N ALA A 88 34.11 14.96 -7.22
CA ALA A 88 34.46 16.11 -6.39
C ALA A 88 33.18 16.79 -5.91
N ASP A 89 32.70 16.41 -4.72
CA ASP A 89 31.46 16.92 -4.15
C ASP A 89 31.51 16.87 -2.62
N SER A 90 30.57 17.54 -1.95
CA SER A 90 30.62 17.66 -0.49
C SER A 90 29.29 18.05 0.15
N LEU A 91 29.19 17.79 1.46
CA LEU A 91 28.08 18.25 2.29
C LEU A 91 28.16 19.77 2.54
N PRO A 92 27.02 20.45 2.72
CA PRO A 92 25.68 19.90 2.90
C PRO A 92 24.90 19.66 1.58
N ASP A 93 25.48 19.96 0.42
CA ASP A 93 24.71 20.09 -0.82
C ASP A 93 24.70 18.86 -1.71
N LEU A 94 25.83 18.14 -1.80
CA LEU A 94 26.02 17.02 -2.70
C LEU A 94 25.47 17.31 -4.11
N ALA A 95 25.87 18.47 -4.65
CA ALA A 95 25.25 19.06 -5.82
C ALA A 95 25.52 18.24 -7.09
N GLN A 96 26.72 17.65 -7.21
CA GLN A 96 27.10 16.78 -8.32
C GLN A 96 26.38 15.44 -8.23
N VAL A 97 26.41 14.81 -7.06
CA VAL A 97 25.77 13.52 -6.81
C VAL A 97 24.27 13.61 -7.13
N ARG A 98 23.60 14.69 -6.68
CA ARG A 98 22.17 14.92 -6.99
C ARG A 98 21.87 15.08 -8.48
N ARG A 99 22.80 15.60 -9.27
CA ARG A 99 22.63 15.77 -10.73
C ARG A 99 22.70 14.46 -11.49
N LEU A 100 23.20 13.37 -10.88
CA LEU A 100 23.22 12.05 -11.49
C LEU A 100 21.82 11.45 -11.64
N GLY A 101 20.83 11.90 -10.86
CA GLY A 101 19.50 11.30 -10.83
C GLY A 101 19.46 9.89 -10.25
N LEU A 102 20.51 9.50 -9.52
CA LEU A 102 20.61 8.21 -8.83
C LEU A 102 20.04 8.28 -7.42
N THR A 103 19.59 7.13 -6.94
CA THR A 103 19.31 6.87 -5.53
C THR A 103 20.22 5.75 -5.02
N PHE A 104 20.42 5.68 -3.71
CA PHE A 104 21.39 4.80 -3.08
C PHE A 104 20.76 3.90 -2.03
N ASP A 105 21.10 2.62 -2.07
CA ASP A 105 20.64 1.61 -1.11
C ASP A 105 21.37 1.72 0.23
N LEU A 106 22.60 2.24 0.20
CA LEU A 106 23.36 2.62 1.38
C LEU A 106 24.13 3.91 1.11
N ILE A 107 24.03 4.87 2.04
CA ILE A 107 24.87 6.05 2.08
C ILE A 107 25.77 5.96 3.32
N LEU A 108 27.09 5.90 3.13
CA LEU A 108 28.07 5.84 4.20
C LEU A 108 28.68 7.23 4.45
N LEU A 109 28.72 7.64 5.72
CA LEU A 109 29.44 8.81 6.22
C LEU A 109 30.42 8.33 7.30
N SER A 110 31.56 7.79 6.88
CA SER A 110 32.60 7.28 7.77
C SER A 110 33.53 8.42 8.22
N ALA A 111 33.41 8.86 9.47
CA ALA A 111 34.22 9.92 10.04
C ALA A 111 34.08 11.28 9.31
N VAL A 112 32.86 11.60 8.87
CA VAL A 112 32.57 12.84 8.11
C VAL A 112 31.65 13.82 8.85
N TRP A 113 30.71 13.32 9.64
CA TRP A 113 29.63 14.15 10.20
C TRP A 113 30.11 15.29 11.10
N MET A 114 31.20 15.09 11.83
CA MET A 114 31.85 16.11 12.65
C MET A 114 32.38 17.31 11.85
N HIS A 115 32.57 17.19 10.53
CA HIS A 115 32.98 18.31 9.68
C HIS A 115 31.81 19.18 9.20
N VAL A 116 30.56 18.74 9.44
CA VAL A 116 29.37 19.50 9.05
C VAL A 116 29.04 20.51 10.15
N PRO A 117 29.06 21.83 9.86
CA PRO A 117 28.71 22.85 10.85
C PRO A 117 27.28 22.64 11.38
N PRO A 118 27.00 22.88 12.67
CA PRO A 118 25.68 22.65 13.26
C PRO A 118 24.52 23.27 12.46
N ALA A 119 24.68 24.52 12.00
CA ALA A 119 23.68 25.22 11.19
C ALA A 119 23.39 24.58 9.81
N SER A 120 24.28 23.69 9.33
CA SER A 120 24.16 23.00 8.04
C SER A 120 23.70 21.54 8.16
N ARG A 121 23.68 20.96 9.37
CA ARG A 121 23.35 19.55 9.60
C ARG A 121 21.94 19.18 9.13
N GLN A 122 20.96 20.02 9.42
CA GLN A 122 19.59 19.81 8.95
C GLN A 122 19.50 19.80 7.41
N ARG A 123 20.20 20.72 6.74
CA ARG A 123 20.27 20.75 5.26
C ARG A 123 20.95 19.50 4.73
N ALA A 124 22.07 19.08 5.32
CA ALA A 124 22.81 17.88 4.95
C ALA A 124 21.93 16.63 5.04
N LEU A 125 21.27 16.40 6.18
CA LEU A 125 20.38 15.26 6.38
C LEU A 125 19.23 15.25 5.37
N ARG A 126 18.60 16.40 5.11
CA ARG A 126 17.56 16.50 4.09
C ARG A 126 18.06 16.06 2.72
N LYS A 127 19.27 16.46 2.31
CA LYS A 127 19.85 16.07 1.02
C LYS A 127 20.16 14.57 0.98
N LEU A 128 20.72 14.01 2.05
CA LEU A 128 20.98 12.59 2.17
C LEU A 128 19.69 11.77 2.09
N ALA A 129 18.63 12.19 2.81
CA ALA A 129 17.33 11.52 2.78
C ALA A 129 16.74 11.48 1.36
N THR A 130 16.85 12.57 0.59
CA THR A 130 16.37 12.62 -0.81
C THR A 130 17.18 11.76 -1.80
N LEU A 131 18.37 11.31 -1.39
CA LEU A 131 19.24 10.46 -2.19
C LEU A 131 19.05 8.97 -1.88
N LEU A 132 18.25 8.61 -0.87
CA LEU A 132 17.99 7.21 -0.54
C LEU A 132 17.09 6.55 -1.58
N SER A 133 17.43 5.32 -1.95
CA SER A 133 16.49 4.39 -2.54
C SER A 133 15.41 4.07 -1.49
N PRO A 134 14.21 3.60 -1.90
CA PRO A 134 13.29 2.99 -0.96
C PRO A 134 13.97 1.86 -0.17
N ASN A 135 13.71 1.76 1.13
CA ASN A 135 14.44 0.87 2.06
C ASN A 135 15.95 1.15 2.23
N GLY A 136 16.47 2.19 1.58
CA GLY A 136 17.86 2.58 1.70
C GLY A 136 18.22 3.02 3.11
N ARG A 137 19.50 2.89 3.45
CA ARG A 137 20.04 3.22 4.77
C ARG A 137 21.09 4.31 4.70
N ILE A 138 21.20 5.12 5.76
CA ILE A 138 22.32 6.04 5.97
C ILE A 138 23.09 5.54 7.19
N ALA A 139 24.36 5.20 7.01
CA ALA A 139 25.26 4.85 8.09
C ALA A 139 26.17 6.04 8.40
N ILE A 140 26.13 6.54 9.63
CA ILE A 140 26.92 7.69 10.07
C ILE A 140 27.74 7.28 11.29
N SER A 141 29.06 7.46 11.24
CA SER A 141 29.89 7.35 12.44
C SER A 141 30.11 8.71 13.09
N LEU A 142 29.73 8.80 14.36
CA LEU A 142 29.85 9.98 15.21
C LEU A 142 31.11 9.87 16.04
N ARG A 143 32.01 10.85 15.92
CA ARG A 143 33.20 10.95 16.77
C ARG A 143 32.81 11.64 18.06
N ILE A 144 32.73 10.88 19.14
CA ILE A 144 32.41 11.36 20.48
C ILE A 144 33.71 11.78 21.17
N GLY A 145 33.76 13.02 21.66
CA GLY A 145 34.93 13.62 22.30
C GLY A 145 35.08 15.11 21.95
N PRO A 146 36.14 15.77 22.46
CA PRO A 146 36.33 17.20 22.25
C PRO A 146 36.51 17.56 20.77
N PRO A 147 36.10 18.77 20.35
CA PRO A 147 36.30 19.25 18.99
C PRO A 147 37.79 19.34 18.63
N ASP A 148 38.08 19.27 17.33
CA ASP A 148 39.43 19.40 16.77
C ASP A 148 39.42 20.62 15.84
N THR A 149 39.96 21.74 16.32
CA THR A 149 39.92 23.03 15.62
C THR A 149 40.78 23.02 14.37
N ASP A 150 41.91 22.32 14.38
CA ASP A 150 42.86 22.26 13.27
C ASP A 150 42.24 21.55 12.06
N ARG A 151 41.33 20.60 12.33
CA ARG A 151 40.57 19.87 11.32
C ARG A 151 39.16 20.40 11.10
N ALA A 152 38.82 21.54 11.72
CA ALA A 152 37.48 22.12 11.72
C ALA A 152 36.37 21.08 12.05
N MET A 153 36.58 20.31 13.11
CA MET A 153 35.62 19.33 13.63
C MET A 153 34.79 19.95 14.76
N TYR A 154 33.48 19.75 14.69
CA TYR A 154 32.50 20.16 15.67
C TYR A 154 32.05 18.97 16.53
N GLU A 155 31.59 19.26 17.75
CA GLU A 155 30.96 18.25 18.61
C GLU A 155 29.71 17.66 17.93
N VAL A 156 29.50 16.36 18.10
CA VAL A 156 28.37 15.61 17.54
C VAL A 156 27.79 14.68 18.59
N THR A 157 26.47 14.54 18.61
CA THR A 157 25.78 13.64 19.52
C THR A 157 24.69 12.85 18.80
N LEU A 158 24.39 11.65 19.28
CA LEU A 158 23.29 10.83 18.75
C LEU A 158 21.92 11.53 18.93
N PRO A 159 21.58 12.14 20.07
CA PRO A 159 20.30 12.86 20.23
C PRO A 159 20.10 13.99 19.23
N GLU A 160 21.15 14.78 18.94
CA GLU A 160 21.07 15.85 17.94
C GLU A 160 20.83 15.27 16.53
N LEU A 161 21.56 14.21 16.17
CA LEU A 161 21.37 13.52 14.89
C LEU A 161 19.94 13.00 14.75
N MET A 162 19.42 12.35 15.80
CA MET A 162 18.07 11.78 15.81
C MET A 162 16.98 12.87 15.71
N ALA A 163 17.12 13.98 16.44
CA ALA A 163 16.17 15.08 16.40
C ALA A 163 16.08 15.71 14.99
N ALA A 164 17.21 15.81 14.29
CA ALA A 164 17.24 16.28 12.91
C ALA A 164 16.72 15.22 11.92
N ALA A 165 17.04 13.93 12.13
CA ALA A 165 16.62 12.83 11.27
C ALA A 165 15.10 12.63 11.25
N GLN A 166 14.44 12.72 12.41
CA GLN A 166 12.99 12.55 12.54
C GLN A 166 12.19 13.55 11.70
N GLN A 167 12.70 14.77 11.51
CA GLN A 167 12.05 15.79 10.68
C GLN A 167 11.96 15.41 9.20
N PHE A 168 12.76 14.43 8.76
CA PHE A 168 12.80 13.93 7.39
C PHE A 168 12.30 12.48 7.29
N GLY A 169 11.58 11.98 8.30
CA GLY A 169 11.04 10.63 8.32
C GLY A 169 12.09 9.53 8.51
N LEU A 170 13.34 9.88 8.78
CA LEU A 170 14.39 8.90 9.06
C LEU A 170 14.26 8.39 10.51
N ARG A 171 14.21 7.07 10.66
CA ARG A 171 14.21 6.39 11.97
C ARG A 171 15.56 5.73 12.24
N LEU A 172 15.93 5.64 13.52
CA LEU A 172 17.09 4.87 13.94
C LEU A 172 16.78 3.37 13.79
N VAL A 173 17.55 2.69 12.95
CA VAL A 173 17.48 1.25 12.69
C VAL A 173 18.41 0.50 13.64
N ARG A 174 19.64 1.00 13.80
CA ARG A 174 20.66 0.42 14.69
C ARG A 174 21.58 1.51 15.23
N THR A 175 22.07 1.30 16.45
CA THR A 175 23.18 2.05 17.00
C THR A 175 24.20 1.09 17.60
N ASP A 176 25.49 1.43 17.52
CA ASP A 176 26.59 0.65 18.09
C ASP A 176 27.70 1.58 18.57
N ASP A 177 28.15 1.40 19.81
CA ASP A 177 29.23 2.19 20.41
C ASP A 177 30.54 1.39 20.36
N SER A 178 31.63 2.07 20.03
CA SER A 178 32.95 1.43 19.93
C SER A 178 34.09 2.35 20.38
N PRO A 179 35.20 1.80 20.89
CA PRO A 179 36.40 2.58 21.19
C PRO A 179 37.08 3.08 19.90
N ASP A 180 37.88 4.14 20.00
CA ASP A 180 38.67 4.63 18.87
C ASP A 180 39.69 3.59 18.39
N LYS A 181 39.54 3.13 17.15
CA LYS A 181 40.43 2.11 16.54
C LYS A 181 41.84 2.62 16.24
N LEU A 182 42.04 3.94 16.27
CA LEU A 182 43.34 4.59 16.14
C LEU A 182 43.98 4.90 17.51
N GLY A 183 43.34 4.53 18.63
CA GLY A 183 43.89 4.64 19.98
C GLY A 183 44.01 6.07 20.51
N ARG A 184 43.25 7.04 19.97
CA ARG A 184 43.33 8.44 20.42
C ARG A 184 42.66 8.62 21.79
N PRO A 185 43.33 9.26 22.76
CA PRO A 185 42.78 9.42 24.10
C PRO A 185 41.56 10.34 24.10
N GLY A 186 40.52 9.97 24.85
CA GLY A 186 39.29 10.76 25.00
C GLY A 186 38.35 10.72 23.80
N ILE A 187 38.62 9.88 22.80
CA ILE A 187 37.78 9.70 21.61
C ILE A 187 37.12 8.32 21.64
N SER A 188 35.82 8.29 21.35
CA SER A 188 35.05 7.09 21.07
C SER A 188 34.15 7.31 19.86
N TRP A 189 33.47 6.26 19.40
CA TRP A 189 32.62 6.29 18.22
C TRP A 189 31.25 5.72 18.51
N THR A 190 30.23 6.37 17.96
CA THR A 190 28.88 5.83 17.87
C THR A 190 28.50 5.70 16.40
N THR A 191 28.20 4.50 15.92
CA THR A 191 27.66 4.28 14.58
C THR A 191 26.14 4.30 14.65
N ALA A 192 25.51 5.22 13.92
CA ALA A 192 24.06 5.28 13.77
C ALA A 192 23.67 4.86 12.35
N VAL A 193 22.77 3.89 12.25
CA VAL A 193 22.14 3.49 10.97
C VAL A 193 20.72 4.00 10.95
N LEU A 194 20.43 4.89 10.00
CA LEU A 194 19.12 5.49 9.78
C LEU A 194 18.47 4.86 8.55
N GLY A 195 17.14 4.77 8.52
CA GLY A 195 16.40 4.32 7.34
C GLY A 195 15.05 5.01 7.23
N LEU A 196 14.47 5.04 6.03
CA LEU A 196 13.09 5.46 5.84
C LEU A 196 12.15 4.28 6.14
N PRO A 197 10.96 4.51 6.72
CA PRO A 197 9.89 3.52 6.67
C PRO A 197 9.50 3.29 5.20
N ASP A 198 9.32 2.04 4.79
CA ASP A 198 8.74 1.72 3.47
C ASP A 198 7.26 2.07 3.53
N ASP A 199 6.81 2.98 2.65
CA ASP A 199 5.41 3.37 2.47
C ASP A 199 4.79 2.74 1.21
N GLY A 200 5.49 1.76 0.62
CA GLY A 200 5.13 1.10 -0.62
C GLY A 200 5.87 1.64 -1.85
N LEU A 201 6.54 2.80 -1.77
CA LEU A 201 7.34 3.32 -2.89
C LEU A 201 8.42 2.35 -3.36
N GLY A 202 8.95 1.52 -2.45
CA GLY A 202 9.97 0.52 -2.77
C GLY A 202 9.50 -0.61 -3.67
N ALA A 203 8.19 -0.88 -3.70
CA ALA A 203 7.63 -1.89 -4.59
C ALA A 203 7.31 -1.34 -5.99
N LEU A 204 7.32 -0.01 -6.22
CA LEU A 204 6.98 0.55 -7.54
C LEU A 204 7.94 0.12 -8.67
N PRO A 205 9.28 0.07 -8.50
CA PRO A 205 10.16 -0.46 -9.52
C PRO A 205 9.88 -1.94 -9.84
N LEU A 206 9.58 -2.74 -8.82
CA LEU A 206 9.19 -4.14 -8.98
C LEU A 206 7.86 -4.26 -9.73
N LEU A 207 6.83 -3.53 -9.32
CA LEU A 207 5.53 -3.50 -10.00
C LEU A 207 5.68 -3.06 -11.46
N ARG A 208 6.47 -2.01 -11.74
CA ARG A 208 6.79 -1.59 -13.10
C ARG A 208 7.41 -2.73 -13.91
N HIS A 209 8.37 -3.46 -13.35
CA HIS A 209 8.98 -4.61 -14.00
C HIS A 209 7.95 -5.70 -14.30
N LEU A 210 7.15 -6.12 -13.31
CA LEU A 210 6.13 -7.16 -13.47
C LEU A 210 5.07 -6.77 -14.51
N ILE A 211 4.67 -5.49 -14.53
CA ILE A 211 3.64 -4.99 -15.44
C ILE A 211 4.18 -4.84 -16.86
N LEU A 212 5.36 -4.24 -17.05
CA LEU A 212 5.81 -3.82 -18.39
C LEU A 212 6.91 -4.69 -19.00
N ALA A 213 7.79 -5.27 -18.20
CA ALA A 213 9.00 -5.96 -18.68
C ALA A 213 8.89 -7.49 -18.61
N ASP A 214 8.22 -8.01 -17.58
CA ASP A 214 8.08 -9.43 -17.36
C ASP A 214 7.25 -10.11 -18.45
N GLY A 215 7.73 -11.25 -18.95
CA GLY A 215 7.14 -11.97 -20.08
C GLY A 215 5.78 -12.57 -19.74
N LYS A 216 4.82 -12.44 -20.67
CA LYS A 216 3.41 -12.83 -20.47
C LYS A 216 2.94 -13.78 -21.55
N SER A 217 2.62 -15.01 -21.16
CA SER A 217 2.02 -16.04 -22.02
C SER A 217 0.48 -16.03 -21.98
N SER A 218 -0.11 -15.29 -21.05
CA SER A 218 -1.54 -15.02 -20.94
C SER A 218 -1.78 -13.71 -20.17
N THR A 219 -3.03 -13.27 -20.08
CA THR A 219 -3.43 -12.10 -19.28
C THR A 219 -3.39 -12.33 -17.76
N TYR A 220 -3.08 -13.54 -17.30
CA TYR A 220 -3.20 -13.96 -15.91
C TYR A 220 -2.37 -13.14 -14.93
N LYS A 221 -1.12 -12.81 -15.28
CA LYS A 221 -0.23 -12.02 -14.40
C LYS A 221 -0.82 -10.63 -14.13
N ILE A 222 -1.31 -9.97 -15.18
CA ILE A 222 -1.92 -8.64 -15.09
C ILE A 222 -3.24 -8.70 -14.34
N ALA A 223 -4.04 -9.73 -14.60
CA ALA A 223 -5.28 -9.95 -13.86
C ALA A 223 -5.03 -10.11 -12.35
N LEU A 224 -4.06 -10.94 -11.94
CA LEU A 224 -3.77 -11.11 -10.51
C LEU A 224 -3.35 -9.79 -9.87
N LEU A 225 -2.43 -9.04 -10.48
CA LEU A 225 -1.98 -7.75 -9.94
C LEU A 225 -3.15 -6.76 -9.82
N ARG A 226 -4.05 -6.72 -10.82
CA ARG A 226 -5.24 -5.87 -10.78
C ARG A 226 -6.23 -6.32 -9.71
N ILE A 227 -6.43 -7.62 -9.52
CA ILE A 227 -7.28 -8.16 -8.47
C ILE A 227 -6.76 -7.73 -7.09
N LEU A 228 -5.46 -7.86 -6.84
CA LEU A 228 -4.85 -7.43 -5.58
C LEU A 228 -5.02 -5.91 -5.38
N ALA A 229 -4.83 -5.11 -6.43
CA ALA A 229 -5.06 -3.67 -6.39
C ALA A 229 -6.52 -3.31 -6.03
N ARG A 230 -7.50 -4.00 -6.64
CA ARG A 230 -8.92 -3.80 -6.35
C ARG A 230 -9.32 -4.26 -4.95
N ILE A 231 -8.75 -5.36 -4.45
CA ILE A 231 -9.01 -5.81 -3.09
C ILE A 231 -8.44 -4.80 -2.09
N ALA A 232 -7.21 -4.31 -2.29
CA ALA A 232 -6.61 -3.27 -1.46
C ALA A 232 -7.42 -1.96 -1.43
N ASP A 233 -8.06 -1.61 -2.55
CA ASP A 233 -8.88 -0.42 -2.67
C ASP A 233 -10.29 -0.57 -2.04
N THR A 234 -10.96 -1.70 -2.32
CA THR A 234 -12.42 -1.84 -2.09
C THR A 234 -12.81 -2.88 -1.05
N ALA A 235 -11.91 -3.78 -0.67
CA ALA A 235 -12.20 -4.91 0.21
C ALA A 235 -11.05 -5.16 1.21
N ALA A 236 -10.35 -4.11 1.62
CA ALA A 236 -9.21 -4.20 2.53
C ALA A 236 -9.60 -4.75 3.92
N GLY A 237 -10.87 -4.61 4.33
CA GLY A 237 -11.37 -5.17 5.59
C GLY A 237 -11.30 -6.70 5.66
N ALA A 238 -11.30 -7.39 4.52
CA ALA A 238 -11.16 -8.85 4.46
C ALA A 238 -9.71 -9.33 4.65
N ALA A 239 -8.73 -8.43 4.70
CA ALA A 239 -7.31 -8.75 4.80
C ALA A 239 -6.85 -8.86 6.26
N ARG A 240 -5.94 -9.80 6.55
CA ARG A 240 -5.24 -9.89 7.83
C ARG A 240 -3.83 -9.35 7.68
N HIS A 241 -3.42 -8.44 8.56
CA HIS A 241 -2.10 -7.84 8.52
C HIS A 241 -1.13 -8.59 9.46
N GLU A 242 -0.07 -9.15 8.88
CA GLU A 242 1.06 -9.77 9.60
C GLU A 242 2.32 -8.92 9.41
N SER A 243 3.44 -9.30 10.03
CA SER A 243 4.67 -8.47 10.02
C SER A 243 5.33 -8.34 8.65
N GLU A 244 5.27 -9.38 7.82
CA GLU A 244 5.89 -9.43 6.50
C GLU A 244 4.88 -9.51 5.36
N PHE A 245 3.68 -10.02 5.64
CA PHE A 245 2.64 -10.27 4.65
C PHE A 245 1.29 -9.68 5.07
N VAL A 246 0.51 -9.30 4.07
CA VAL A 246 -0.93 -9.15 4.16
C VAL A 246 -1.56 -10.41 3.60
N VAL A 247 -2.39 -11.06 4.41
CA VAL A 247 -3.01 -12.36 4.09
C VAL A 247 -4.46 -12.15 3.67
N LEU A 248 -4.79 -12.61 2.47
CA LEU A 248 -6.12 -12.55 1.89
C LEU A 248 -6.79 -13.93 1.87
N PRO A 249 -8.13 -13.99 1.97
CA PRO A 249 -8.87 -15.22 1.72
C PRO A 249 -8.73 -15.61 0.24
N MET A 250 -8.29 -16.83 -0.05
CA MET A 250 -8.10 -17.29 -1.42
C MET A 250 -9.42 -17.28 -2.23
N GLY A 251 -10.55 -17.53 -1.56
CA GLY A 251 -11.87 -17.46 -2.19
C GLY A 251 -12.24 -16.05 -2.65
N LEU A 252 -11.80 -14.99 -1.94
CA LEU A 252 -12.01 -13.61 -2.35
C LEU A 252 -11.20 -13.28 -3.62
N VAL A 253 -9.93 -13.71 -3.66
CA VAL A 253 -9.06 -13.55 -4.84
C VAL A 253 -9.68 -14.28 -6.04
N ALA A 254 -10.19 -15.50 -5.85
CA ALA A 254 -10.85 -16.27 -6.89
C ALA A 254 -12.20 -15.66 -7.34
N LEU A 255 -12.96 -15.06 -6.42
CA LEU A 255 -14.22 -14.39 -6.73
C LEU A 255 -13.99 -13.14 -7.59
N PHE A 256 -12.99 -12.32 -7.23
CA PHE A 256 -12.60 -11.15 -8.03
C PHE A 256 -12.07 -11.57 -9.40
N TRP A 257 -11.33 -12.67 -9.47
CA TRP A 257 -10.91 -13.27 -10.74
C TRP A 257 -12.10 -13.61 -11.63
N LEU A 258 -13.06 -14.38 -11.10
CA LEU A 258 -14.28 -14.73 -11.83
C LEU A 258 -15.01 -13.48 -12.32
N ARG A 259 -15.20 -12.48 -11.44
CA ARG A 259 -15.89 -11.23 -11.74
C ARG A 259 -15.20 -10.41 -12.82
N MET A 260 -13.87 -10.33 -12.83
CA MET A 260 -13.12 -9.59 -13.86
C MET A 260 -13.13 -10.27 -15.22
N TYR A 261 -12.97 -11.60 -15.25
CA TYR A 261 -12.87 -12.32 -16.52
C TYR A 261 -14.22 -12.52 -17.20
N LYS A 262 -15.28 -12.69 -16.43
CA LYS A 262 -16.62 -13.00 -16.95
C LYS A 262 -17.07 -12.10 -18.12
N PRO A 263 -17.08 -10.76 -18.01
CA PRO A 263 -17.47 -9.89 -19.14
C PRO A 263 -16.54 -10.01 -20.35
N LEU A 264 -15.24 -10.26 -20.12
CA LEU A 264 -14.26 -10.42 -21.21
C LEU A 264 -14.49 -11.72 -22.00
N ILE A 265 -14.74 -12.82 -21.29
CA ILE A 265 -14.97 -14.14 -21.89
C ILE A 265 -16.31 -14.17 -22.61
N GLU A 266 -17.37 -13.62 -22.00
CA GLU A 266 -18.69 -13.53 -22.63
C GLU A 266 -18.70 -12.55 -23.82
N GLY A 267 -17.86 -11.52 -23.77
CA GLY A 267 -17.60 -10.61 -24.89
C GLY A 267 -16.66 -11.16 -25.97
N GLY A 268 -16.17 -12.40 -25.84
CA GLY A 268 -15.33 -13.05 -26.84
C GLY A 268 -13.90 -12.50 -26.95
N LEU A 269 -13.40 -11.81 -25.92
CA LEU A 269 -12.05 -11.22 -25.95
C LEU A 269 -10.97 -12.26 -25.63
N PRO A 270 -9.89 -12.35 -26.43
CA PRO A 270 -8.85 -13.35 -26.24
C PRO A 270 -7.99 -13.07 -25.00
N GLN A 271 -7.75 -14.09 -24.18
CA GLN A 271 -6.96 -13.96 -22.94
C GLN A 271 -5.60 -14.65 -23.00
N MET A 272 -5.32 -15.32 -24.12
CA MET A 272 -4.08 -16.01 -24.40
C MET A 272 -3.85 -16.06 -25.92
N PRO A 273 -2.60 -16.29 -26.37
CA PRO A 273 -2.30 -16.46 -27.78
C PRO A 273 -3.10 -17.60 -28.41
N PRO A 274 -3.34 -17.54 -29.73
CA PRO A 274 -3.99 -18.62 -30.44
C PRO A 274 -3.28 -19.96 -30.29
N ASN A 275 -4.02 -20.99 -29.90
CA ASN A 275 -3.53 -22.37 -29.85
C ASN A 275 -4.52 -23.33 -30.53
N ARG A 276 -4.10 -24.58 -30.77
CA ARG A 276 -4.92 -25.59 -31.48
C ARG A 276 -6.23 -25.94 -30.77
N ALA A 277 -6.33 -25.72 -29.46
CA ALA A 277 -7.51 -25.94 -28.64
C ALA A 277 -8.37 -24.67 -28.45
N GLY A 278 -8.02 -23.55 -29.11
CA GLY A 278 -8.69 -22.26 -29.01
C GLY A 278 -8.02 -21.28 -28.02
N ASN A 279 -8.62 -20.10 -27.84
CA ASN A 279 -8.04 -19.03 -27.01
C ASN A 279 -8.66 -18.98 -25.60
N ALA A 280 -9.40 -20.03 -25.23
CA ALA A 280 -10.15 -20.08 -23.99
C ALA A 280 -9.18 -20.29 -22.80
N PRO A 281 -9.27 -19.46 -21.75
CA PRO A 281 -8.53 -19.68 -20.52
C PRO A 281 -8.85 -21.05 -19.90
N GLY A 282 -7.87 -21.67 -19.26
CA GLY A 282 -8.01 -22.98 -18.62
C GLY A 282 -9.02 -23.09 -17.46
N PHE A 283 -9.63 -21.99 -17.01
CA PHE A 283 -10.72 -21.98 -16.01
C PHE A 283 -12.11 -21.83 -16.64
N VAL A 284 -12.23 -21.69 -17.97
CA VAL A 284 -13.51 -21.62 -18.66
C VAL A 284 -14.01 -23.04 -18.89
N THR A 285 -14.59 -23.63 -17.84
CA THR A 285 -15.14 -24.98 -17.79
C THR A 285 -16.67 -24.97 -17.94
N ASP A 286 -17.30 -26.15 -17.88
CA ASP A 286 -18.76 -26.27 -17.79
C ASP A 286 -19.31 -25.55 -16.55
N ASN A 287 -18.58 -25.58 -15.43
CA ASN A 287 -18.95 -24.86 -14.21
C ASN A 287 -18.97 -23.35 -14.42
N PHE A 288 -17.94 -22.80 -15.07
CA PHE A 288 -17.92 -21.39 -15.43
C PHE A 288 -19.08 -21.04 -16.38
N THR A 289 -19.33 -21.88 -17.38
CA THR A 289 -20.36 -21.66 -18.40
C THR A 289 -21.77 -21.66 -17.79
N ALA A 290 -22.01 -22.53 -16.81
CA ALA A 290 -23.28 -22.58 -16.07
C ALA A 290 -23.58 -21.29 -15.29
N LEU A 291 -22.56 -20.47 -14.99
CA LEU A 291 -22.72 -19.19 -14.29
C LEU A 291 -23.04 -18.01 -15.22
N ARG A 292 -23.17 -18.21 -16.54
CA ARG A 292 -23.57 -17.15 -17.49
C ARG A 292 -24.77 -16.30 -17.04
N PRO A 293 -25.86 -16.87 -16.47
CA PRO A 293 -27.02 -16.09 -16.04
C PRO A 293 -26.76 -15.12 -14.87
N ILE A 294 -25.71 -15.34 -14.08
CA ILE A 294 -25.39 -14.49 -12.92
C ILE A 294 -24.66 -13.24 -13.40
N ARG A 295 -25.02 -12.04 -12.95
CA ARG A 295 -24.30 -10.83 -13.37
C ARG A 295 -22.99 -10.70 -12.57
N PRO A 296 -21.92 -10.14 -13.15
CA PRO A 296 -20.66 -9.92 -12.44
C PRO A 296 -20.82 -9.13 -11.12
N VAL A 297 -21.74 -8.17 -11.07
CA VAL A 297 -22.03 -7.36 -9.87
C VAL A 297 -22.68 -8.17 -8.73
N ASP A 298 -23.34 -9.29 -9.07
CA ASP A 298 -23.97 -10.20 -8.11
C ASP A 298 -22.96 -11.22 -7.54
N LEU A 299 -21.73 -11.27 -8.04
CA LEU A 299 -20.61 -12.05 -7.52
C LEU A 299 -19.86 -11.25 -6.44
N ARG A 300 -20.53 -10.99 -5.33
CA ARG A 300 -20.02 -10.23 -4.19
C ARG A 300 -20.45 -10.87 -2.88
N ALA A 301 -19.82 -10.50 -1.78
CA ALA A 301 -20.20 -11.07 -0.50
C ALA A 301 -21.62 -10.70 -0.07
N GLY A 302 -22.15 -11.54 0.81
CA GLY A 302 -23.53 -11.46 1.30
C GLY A 302 -24.55 -12.07 0.35
N MET A 303 -24.15 -12.39 -0.88
CA MET A 303 -25.00 -13.05 -1.86
C MET A 303 -25.15 -14.53 -1.54
N GLU A 304 -26.36 -15.03 -1.73
CA GLU A 304 -26.72 -16.43 -1.56
C GLU A 304 -27.10 -17.07 -2.89
N PHE A 305 -26.64 -18.30 -3.06
CA PHE A 305 -26.90 -19.14 -4.21
C PHE A 305 -27.44 -20.47 -3.73
N TYR A 306 -28.31 -21.08 -4.53
CA TYR A 306 -28.96 -22.35 -4.20
C TYR A 306 -28.74 -23.37 -5.31
N SER A 307 -28.95 -24.64 -4.96
CA SER A 307 -28.99 -25.78 -5.89
C SER A 307 -27.78 -25.80 -6.85
N ASP A 308 -28.01 -25.95 -8.15
CA ASP A 308 -26.97 -26.14 -9.15
C ASP A 308 -26.07 -24.90 -9.27
N THR A 309 -26.63 -23.70 -9.06
CA THR A 309 -25.83 -22.46 -9.13
C THR A 309 -24.81 -22.41 -8.01
N ALA A 310 -25.19 -22.81 -6.78
CA ALA A 310 -24.26 -22.94 -5.66
C ALA A 310 -23.14 -23.95 -5.97
N GLN A 311 -23.49 -25.07 -6.61
CA GLN A 311 -22.52 -26.11 -6.99
C GLN A 311 -21.51 -25.61 -8.01
N HIS A 312 -21.98 -24.98 -9.09
CA HIS A 312 -21.13 -24.44 -10.15
C HIS A 312 -20.28 -23.27 -9.67
N LEU A 313 -20.81 -22.40 -8.80
CA LEU A 313 -20.04 -21.31 -8.21
C LEU A 313 -18.89 -21.84 -7.35
N HIS A 314 -19.18 -22.75 -6.42
CA HIS A 314 -18.16 -23.35 -5.57
C HIS A 314 -17.08 -24.07 -6.40
N ALA A 315 -17.49 -24.86 -7.40
CA ALA A 315 -16.57 -25.58 -8.27
C ALA A 315 -15.69 -24.62 -9.08
N SER A 316 -16.27 -23.56 -9.65
CA SER A 316 -15.53 -22.54 -10.41
C SER A 316 -14.49 -21.82 -9.53
N LEU A 317 -14.85 -21.46 -8.29
CA LEU A 317 -13.90 -20.82 -7.37
C LEU A 317 -12.75 -21.75 -6.97
N TRP A 318 -13.00 -23.07 -6.84
CA TRP A 318 -11.95 -24.07 -6.63
C TRP A 318 -11.01 -24.20 -7.83
N GLU A 319 -11.56 -24.29 -9.04
CA GLU A 319 -10.80 -24.37 -10.29
C GLU A 319 -9.92 -23.13 -10.48
N ILE A 320 -10.48 -21.94 -10.24
CA ILE A 320 -9.75 -20.67 -10.30
C ILE A 320 -8.68 -20.61 -9.20
N SER A 321 -8.98 -21.02 -7.97
CA SER A 321 -8.01 -21.01 -6.87
C SER A 321 -6.81 -21.90 -7.18
N ARG A 322 -7.08 -23.10 -7.71
CA ARG A 322 -6.04 -24.02 -8.19
C ARG A 322 -5.25 -23.41 -9.33
N LEU A 323 -5.94 -22.82 -10.31
CA LEU A 323 -5.31 -22.16 -11.45
C LEU A 323 -4.33 -21.10 -10.95
N ILE A 324 -4.76 -20.12 -10.15
CA ILE A 324 -3.93 -19.00 -9.65
C ILE A 324 -2.64 -19.51 -8.99
N ARG A 325 -2.75 -20.57 -8.16
CA ARG A 325 -1.61 -21.22 -7.51
C ARG A 325 -0.63 -21.85 -8.50
N GLU A 326 -1.13 -22.48 -9.56
CA GLU A 326 -0.30 -23.10 -10.60
C GLU A 326 0.28 -22.04 -11.56
N MET A 327 -0.53 -21.04 -11.90
CA MET A 327 -0.20 -19.84 -12.66
C MET A 327 -1.27 -18.76 -12.39
N PRO A 328 -0.89 -17.52 -12.06
CA PRO A 328 0.41 -16.93 -12.34
C PRO A 328 1.40 -16.95 -11.16
N VAL A 329 1.02 -17.42 -9.96
CA VAL A 329 1.86 -17.28 -8.75
C VAL A 329 3.28 -17.84 -8.92
N LYS A 330 3.43 -19.03 -9.51
CA LYS A 330 4.75 -19.67 -9.76
C LYS A 330 5.66 -18.92 -10.75
N TYR A 331 5.10 -17.97 -11.49
CA TYR A 331 5.76 -17.23 -12.56
C TYR A 331 5.91 -15.74 -12.26
N LEU A 332 5.37 -15.26 -11.13
CA LEU A 332 5.60 -13.91 -10.62
C LEU A 332 6.77 -13.98 -9.63
N ARG A 333 7.98 -13.86 -10.18
CA ARG A 333 9.24 -14.01 -9.45
C ARG A 333 9.96 -12.69 -9.28
N ARG A 334 10.79 -12.61 -8.25
CA ARG A 334 11.71 -11.48 -8.03
C ARG A 334 12.65 -11.35 -9.25
N PRO A 335 12.92 -10.14 -9.76
CA PRO A 335 13.91 -9.95 -10.83
C PRO A 335 15.26 -10.54 -10.43
N ALA A 336 15.93 -11.21 -11.38
CA ALA A 336 17.22 -11.87 -11.18
C ALA A 336 17.25 -12.97 -10.07
N SER A 337 16.09 -13.51 -9.69
CA SER A 337 15.96 -14.60 -8.72
C SER A 337 14.86 -15.58 -9.14
N ASP A 338 14.94 -16.82 -8.67
CA ASP A 338 13.89 -17.83 -8.83
C ASP A 338 12.83 -17.80 -7.72
N GLU A 339 12.96 -16.87 -6.77
CA GLU A 339 12.05 -16.70 -5.64
C GLU A 339 10.70 -16.14 -6.09
N ASN A 340 9.62 -16.80 -5.66
CA ASN A 340 8.25 -16.34 -5.90
C ASN A 340 7.93 -15.14 -5.00
N ILE A 341 7.22 -14.16 -5.56
CA ILE A 341 6.81 -12.96 -4.82
C ILE A 341 5.61 -13.23 -3.91
N PHE A 342 4.67 -14.07 -4.39
CA PHE A 342 3.43 -14.38 -3.69
C PHE A 342 3.43 -15.84 -3.23
N HIS A 343 2.80 -16.10 -2.09
CA HIS A 343 2.65 -17.45 -1.55
C HIS A 343 1.18 -17.83 -1.36
N VAL A 344 0.83 -19.09 -1.58
CA VAL A 344 -0.54 -19.58 -1.41
C VAL A 344 -0.54 -20.81 -0.53
N ARG A 345 -1.24 -20.74 0.60
CA ARG A 345 -1.50 -21.89 1.47
C ARG A 345 -2.88 -22.45 1.15
N HIS A 346 -2.90 -23.60 0.49
CA HIS A 346 -4.14 -24.24 0.05
C HIS A 346 -4.76 -25.12 1.15
N GLN A 347 -6.09 -25.11 1.24
CA GLN A 347 -6.88 -26.03 2.05
C GLN A 347 -7.47 -27.16 1.21
N ARG A 348 -7.92 -28.26 1.84
CA ARG A 348 -8.59 -29.35 1.10
C ARG A 348 -10.00 -28.92 0.71
N ARG A 349 -10.43 -29.32 -0.49
CA ARG A 349 -11.80 -29.09 -0.95
C ARG A 349 -12.82 -29.73 -0.01
N THR A 350 -13.75 -28.93 0.46
CA THR A 350 -14.92 -29.34 1.25
C THR A 350 -16.06 -29.76 0.33
N SER A 351 -17.05 -30.49 0.87
CA SER A 351 -18.27 -30.80 0.14
C SER A 351 -19.07 -29.52 -0.13
N THR A 352 -19.58 -29.38 -1.35
CA THR A 352 -20.41 -28.22 -1.70
C THR A 352 -21.76 -28.30 -0.97
N PRO A 353 -22.16 -27.29 -0.19
CA PRO A 353 -23.49 -27.27 0.41
C PRO A 353 -24.57 -27.01 -0.65
N SER A 354 -25.83 -27.39 -0.36
CA SER A 354 -27.00 -27.16 -1.23
C SER A 354 -27.42 -25.69 -1.30
N SER A 355 -27.04 -24.90 -0.29
CA SER A 355 -27.09 -23.45 -0.28
C SER A 355 -25.69 -22.92 0.05
N LEU A 356 -25.29 -21.85 -0.62
CA LEU A 356 -23.97 -21.25 -0.49
C LEU A 356 -24.12 -19.75 -0.32
N ARG A 357 -23.63 -19.24 0.80
CA ARG A 357 -23.51 -17.81 1.07
C ARG A 357 -22.05 -17.40 0.91
N ILE A 358 -21.80 -16.31 0.19
CA ILE A 358 -20.45 -15.74 0.09
C ILE A 358 -20.18 -14.95 1.37
N ASP A 359 -19.70 -15.62 2.40
CA ASP A 359 -19.26 -15.03 3.67
C ASP A 359 -17.77 -15.28 3.93
N ASP A 360 -17.26 -14.72 5.04
CA ASP A 360 -15.85 -14.85 5.40
C ASP A 360 -15.42 -16.32 5.55
N LEU A 361 -16.18 -17.14 6.28
CA LEU A 361 -15.87 -18.56 6.45
C LEU A 361 -15.77 -19.27 5.09
N PHE A 362 -16.70 -19.00 4.20
CA PHE A 362 -16.68 -19.51 2.84
C PHE A 362 -15.44 -19.06 2.07
N MET A 363 -15.11 -17.77 2.08
CA MET A 363 -13.95 -17.24 1.34
C MET A 363 -12.61 -17.78 1.88
N TRP A 364 -12.47 -17.97 3.19
CA TRP A 364 -11.29 -18.55 3.82
C TRP A 364 -11.17 -20.07 3.61
N SER A 365 -12.25 -20.77 3.27
CA SER A 365 -12.25 -22.23 3.07
C SER A 365 -11.41 -22.70 1.87
N PHE A 366 -11.05 -21.80 0.95
CA PHE A 366 -10.19 -22.09 -0.20
C PHE A 366 -8.69 -22.01 0.15
N GLY A 367 -8.34 -21.43 1.30
CA GLY A 367 -6.98 -21.19 1.75
C GLY A 367 -6.61 -19.70 1.86
N GLU A 368 -5.32 -19.44 1.91
CA GLU A 368 -4.74 -18.13 2.18
C GLU A 368 -3.83 -17.70 1.01
N PHE A 369 -3.93 -16.43 0.62
CA PHE A 369 -3.06 -15.79 -0.36
C PHE A 369 -2.22 -14.72 0.34
N HIS A 370 -0.90 -14.85 0.29
CA HIS A 370 0.05 -14.01 1.02
C HIS A 370 0.68 -12.99 0.07
N VAL A 371 0.47 -11.69 0.38
CA VAL A 371 1.00 -10.54 -0.36
C VAL A 371 2.07 -9.85 0.48
N PRO A 372 3.31 -9.64 -0.01
CA PRO A 372 4.30 -8.87 0.74
C PRO A 372 3.78 -7.48 1.12
N VAL A 373 4.00 -7.05 2.37
CA VAL A 373 3.47 -5.75 2.89
C VAL A 373 3.85 -4.59 1.97
N GLN A 374 5.08 -4.56 1.46
CA GLN A 374 5.54 -3.47 0.58
C GLN A 374 4.73 -3.38 -0.72
N ILE A 375 4.33 -4.53 -1.27
CA ILE A 375 3.50 -4.59 -2.48
C ILE A 375 2.06 -4.18 -2.13
N TRP A 376 1.53 -4.69 -1.01
CA TRP A 376 0.20 -4.31 -0.56
C TRP A 376 0.07 -2.81 -0.33
N ASP A 377 1.03 -2.20 0.35
CA ASP A 377 1.07 -0.76 0.61
C ASP A 377 1.18 0.02 -0.70
N ALA A 378 1.99 -0.46 -1.65
CA ALA A 378 2.09 0.16 -2.96
C ALA A 378 0.77 0.14 -3.73
N LEU A 379 0.10 -1.02 -3.74
CA LEU A 379 -1.20 -1.20 -4.37
C LEU A 379 -2.31 -0.42 -3.65
N SER A 380 -2.18 -0.19 -2.34
CA SER A 380 -3.15 0.58 -1.55
C SER A 380 -2.98 2.10 -1.75
N HIS A 381 -1.76 2.61 -1.63
CA HIS A 381 -1.47 4.04 -1.66
C HIS A 381 -1.35 4.61 -3.08
N TYR A 382 -0.86 3.80 -4.02
CA TYR A 382 -0.57 4.26 -5.39
C TYR A 382 -1.53 3.67 -6.43
N ASN A 383 -2.67 3.10 -6.01
CA ASN A 383 -3.64 2.44 -6.89
C ASN A 383 -4.06 3.33 -8.07
N VAL A 384 -4.28 4.63 -7.83
CA VAL A 384 -4.71 5.61 -8.84
C VAL A 384 -3.73 5.72 -10.03
N TRP A 385 -2.46 5.37 -9.82
CA TRP A 385 -1.46 5.30 -10.89
C TRP A 385 -1.22 3.86 -11.37
N VAL A 386 -1.35 2.86 -10.49
CA VAL A 386 -1.07 1.46 -10.83
C VAL A 386 -2.20 0.80 -11.64
N GLU A 387 -3.46 0.94 -11.22
CA GLU A 387 -4.60 0.30 -11.89
C GLU A 387 -4.75 0.73 -13.35
N PRO A 388 -4.67 2.03 -13.72
CA PRO A 388 -4.77 2.43 -15.12
C PRO A 388 -3.69 1.80 -16.01
N VAL A 389 -2.47 1.63 -15.49
CA VAL A 389 -1.37 0.96 -16.21
C VAL A 389 -1.65 -0.53 -16.39
N LEU A 390 -2.20 -1.19 -15.37
CA LEU A 390 -2.64 -2.58 -15.45
C LEU A 390 -3.74 -2.78 -16.49
N ILE A 391 -4.73 -1.89 -16.54
CA ILE A 391 -5.80 -1.92 -17.55
C ILE A 391 -5.21 -1.75 -18.94
N ALA A 392 -4.36 -0.73 -19.15
CA ALA A 392 -3.74 -0.47 -20.44
C ALA A 392 -2.90 -1.65 -20.93
N GLU A 393 -2.11 -2.28 -20.05
CA GLU A 393 -1.32 -3.45 -20.39
C GLU A 393 -2.19 -4.68 -20.68
N TRP A 394 -3.31 -4.87 -19.96
CA TRP A 394 -4.25 -5.95 -20.25
C TRP A 394 -4.87 -5.76 -21.64
N VAL A 395 -5.33 -4.55 -21.97
CA VAL A 395 -5.85 -4.23 -23.31
C VAL A 395 -4.80 -4.52 -24.38
N ARG A 396 -3.56 -4.05 -24.19
CA ARG A 396 -2.45 -4.27 -25.12
C ARG A 396 -2.21 -5.76 -25.38
N LEU A 397 -2.29 -6.61 -24.35
CA LEU A 397 -2.16 -8.06 -24.51
C LEU A 397 -3.29 -8.65 -25.34
N MET A 398 -4.55 -8.28 -25.05
CA MET A 398 -5.69 -8.76 -25.82
C MET A 398 -5.60 -8.34 -27.29
N GLU A 399 -5.23 -7.09 -27.56
CA GLU A 399 -4.99 -6.60 -28.92
C GLU A 399 -3.90 -7.41 -29.63
N SER A 400 -2.81 -7.72 -28.92
CA SER A 400 -1.73 -8.55 -29.47
C SER A 400 -2.18 -9.97 -29.81
N TYR A 401 -3.07 -10.56 -29.00
CA TYR A 401 -3.60 -11.90 -29.22
C TYR A 401 -4.66 -11.95 -30.33
N ALA A 402 -5.36 -10.84 -30.58
CA ALA A 402 -6.35 -10.72 -31.64
C ALA A 402 -5.74 -10.47 -33.05
N GLY A 403 -4.44 -10.18 -33.13
CA GLY A 403 -3.75 -9.96 -34.41
C GLY A 403 -4.36 -8.78 -35.18
N GLN A 404 -4.82 -9.04 -36.41
CA GLN A 404 -5.39 -8.00 -37.29
C GLN A 404 -6.69 -7.36 -36.75
N LEU A 405 -7.41 -8.05 -35.85
CA LEU A 405 -8.62 -7.51 -35.22
C LEU A 405 -8.32 -6.66 -33.97
N GLY A 406 -7.04 -6.52 -33.58
CA GLY A 406 -6.61 -5.82 -32.37
C GLY A 406 -7.23 -4.43 -32.18
N PRO A 407 -7.07 -3.48 -33.13
CA PRO A 407 -7.61 -2.13 -32.97
C PRO A 407 -9.13 -2.06 -32.77
N ALA A 408 -9.88 -3.04 -33.31
CA ALA A 408 -11.33 -3.08 -33.19
C ALA A 408 -11.80 -3.56 -31.80
N ILE A 409 -10.98 -4.36 -31.10
CA ILE A 409 -11.35 -4.87 -29.78
C ILE A 409 -10.90 -3.95 -28.64
N GLY A 410 -9.95 -3.03 -28.86
CA GLY A 410 -9.42 -2.15 -27.81
C GLY A 410 -10.49 -1.35 -27.08
N GLN A 411 -11.40 -0.70 -27.81
CA GLN A 411 -12.50 0.07 -27.20
C GLN A 411 -13.47 -0.81 -26.41
N ALA A 412 -13.84 -1.97 -26.96
CA ALA A 412 -14.69 -2.94 -26.29
C ALA A 412 -14.01 -3.49 -25.02
N ALA A 413 -12.70 -3.74 -25.09
CA ALA A 413 -11.90 -4.21 -23.97
C ALA A 413 -11.88 -3.20 -22.82
N TYR A 414 -11.68 -1.91 -23.08
CA TYR A 414 -11.75 -0.87 -22.04
C TYR A 414 -13.14 -0.82 -21.39
N ALA A 415 -14.21 -0.91 -22.18
CA ALA A 415 -15.57 -0.92 -21.66
C ALA A 415 -15.87 -2.14 -20.78
N LEU A 416 -15.42 -3.33 -21.20
CA LEU A 416 -15.64 -4.58 -20.45
C LEU A 416 -14.69 -4.74 -19.25
N LEU A 417 -13.52 -4.09 -19.26
CA LEU A 417 -12.61 -4.02 -18.12
C LEU A 417 -13.04 -2.98 -17.08
N ALA A 418 -13.96 -2.07 -17.41
CA ALA A 418 -14.52 -1.14 -16.44
C ALA A 418 -15.11 -1.95 -15.28
N TRP A 419 -14.69 -1.65 -14.05
CA TRP A 419 -15.19 -2.36 -12.89
C TRP A 419 -16.66 -2.01 -12.71
N ALA A 420 -17.54 -3.01 -12.82
CA ALA A 420 -18.97 -2.82 -12.61
C ALA A 420 -19.23 -2.59 -11.12
N ASP A 421 -19.24 -1.34 -10.69
CA ASP A 421 -19.66 -0.95 -9.34
C ASP A 421 -21.11 -1.41 -9.09
N PRO A 422 -21.51 -1.60 -7.81
CA PRO A 422 -22.91 -1.81 -7.47
C PRO A 422 -23.79 -0.75 -8.13
N GLU A 423 -24.99 -1.11 -8.59
CA GLU A 423 -25.96 -0.07 -8.96
C GLU A 423 -26.33 0.72 -7.70
N ARG A 424 -26.54 2.03 -7.83
CA ARG A 424 -27.05 2.86 -6.73
C ARG A 424 -28.50 2.44 -6.41
N ASP A 425 -28.63 1.45 -5.54
CA ASP A 425 -29.89 0.79 -5.21
C ASP A 425 -30.30 1.09 -3.77
N THR A 426 -31.49 1.66 -3.59
CA THR A 426 -32.06 1.97 -2.27
C THR A 426 -33.23 1.07 -1.90
N ARG A 427 -33.56 0.07 -2.73
CA ARG A 427 -34.74 -0.81 -2.57
C ARG A 427 -34.73 -1.54 -1.23
N VAL A 428 -33.58 -2.03 -0.79
CA VAL A 428 -33.44 -2.73 0.50
C VAL A 428 -33.85 -1.82 1.67
N ALA A 429 -33.36 -0.59 1.70
CA ALA A 429 -33.70 0.40 2.72
C ALA A 429 -35.16 0.87 2.61
N ARG A 430 -35.69 1.06 1.39
CA ARG A 430 -37.11 1.39 1.18
C ARG A 430 -38.04 0.28 1.65
N ALA A 431 -37.74 -0.98 1.33
CA ALA A 431 -38.49 -2.13 1.83
C ALA A 431 -38.44 -2.23 3.37
N ALA A 432 -37.30 -1.87 3.98
CA ALA A 432 -37.22 -1.75 5.43
C ALA A 432 -38.12 -0.64 5.98
N VAL A 433 -38.15 0.55 5.36
CA VAL A 433 -39.07 1.63 5.75
C VAL A 433 -40.53 1.16 5.71
N GLU A 434 -40.97 0.53 4.63
CA GLU A 434 -42.35 0.06 4.50
C GLU A 434 -42.71 -1.00 5.54
N ARG A 435 -41.80 -1.97 5.79
CA ARG A 435 -41.99 -2.98 6.84
C ARG A 435 -42.10 -2.36 8.24
N VAL A 436 -41.32 -1.32 8.52
CA VAL A 436 -41.37 -0.65 9.83
C VAL A 436 -42.66 0.15 9.98
N ARG A 437 -43.12 0.81 8.91
CA ARG A 437 -44.41 1.50 8.88
C ARG A 437 -45.59 0.53 9.05
N SER A 438 -45.55 -0.64 8.42
CA SER A 438 -46.60 -1.65 8.56
C SER A 438 -46.70 -2.22 10.00
N GLN A 439 -45.65 -2.09 10.80
CA GLN A 439 -45.64 -2.42 12.23
C GLN A 439 -46.17 -1.28 13.12
N GLY A 440 -46.68 -0.19 12.53
CA GLY A 440 -47.21 0.98 13.25
C GLY A 440 -46.13 1.92 13.80
N LYS A 441 -44.85 1.70 13.46
CA LYS A 441 -43.75 2.55 13.92
C LYS A 441 -43.55 3.75 12.99
N SER A 442 -43.13 4.87 13.59
CA SER A 442 -42.78 6.08 12.83
C SER A 442 -41.33 6.04 12.39
N ILE A 443 -41.04 6.57 11.19
CA ILE A 443 -39.68 6.76 10.69
C ILE A 443 -39.27 8.22 10.90
N TYR A 444 -38.02 8.43 11.28
CA TYR A 444 -37.43 9.75 11.50
C TYR A 444 -36.23 9.95 10.58
N CYS A 445 -35.96 11.20 10.22
CA CYS A 445 -34.75 11.57 9.50
C CYS A 445 -33.55 11.44 10.44
N VAL A 446 -32.58 10.59 10.10
CA VAL A 446 -31.41 10.36 10.97
C VAL A 446 -30.62 11.66 11.24
N TRP A 447 -30.58 12.56 10.25
CA TRP A 447 -29.82 13.81 10.34
C TRP A 447 -30.50 14.91 11.15
N SER A 448 -31.84 15.00 11.12
CA SER A 448 -32.57 16.10 11.78
C SER A 448 -33.48 15.69 12.93
N GLY A 449 -33.74 14.39 13.12
CA GLY A 449 -34.71 13.89 14.09
C GLY A 449 -36.17 14.18 13.72
N GLN A 450 -36.45 14.85 12.60
CA GLN A 450 -37.83 15.14 12.18
C GLN A 450 -38.53 13.87 11.69
N ARG A 451 -39.80 13.70 12.07
CA ARG A 451 -40.65 12.59 11.62
C ARG A 451 -40.86 12.66 10.11
N LEU A 452 -40.57 11.57 9.41
CA LEU A 452 -40.76 11.45 7.95
C LEU A 452 -42.17 10.99 7.63
N ARG A 453 -42.84 11.76 6.76
CA ARG A 453 -44.11 11.41 6.12
C ARG A 453 -43.83 10.75 4.77
N ASP A 454 -44.75 10.81 3.82
CA ASP A 454 -44.64 10.07 2.57
C ASP A 454 -43.53 10.56 1.64
N ASP A 455 -43.15 11.84 1.73
CA ASP A 455 -42.04 12.41 0.96
C ASP A 455 -40.70 12.25 1.70
N TYR A 456 -40.06 11.09 1.53
CA TYR A 456 -38.75 10.76 2.10
C TYR A 456 -37.77 10.23 1.05
N HIS A 457 -36.48 10.43 1.32
CA HIS A 457 -35.38 9.89 0.54
C HIS A 457 -34.54 8.91 1.37
N ILE A 458 -33.81 8.03 0.69
CA ILE A 458 -32.74 7.23 1.30
C ILE A 458 -31.41 7.89 0.95
N ASP A 459 -30.77 8.46 1.96
CA ASP A 459 -29.43 9.03 1.87
C ASP A 459 -28.38 7.93 2.01
N HIS A 460 -27.27 8.08 1.27
CA HIS A 460 -26.08 7.28 1.50
C HIS A 460 -25.17 8.07 2.43
N CYS A 461 -24.89 7.59 3.65
CA CYS A 461 -24.10 8.36 4.63
C CYS A 461 -22.81 8.89 4.00
N PHE A 462 -22.04 8.03 3.34
CA PHE A 462 -20.96 8.42 2.46
C PHE A 462 -21.42 8.51 1.00
N PRO A 463 -20.99 9.55 0.25
CA PRO A 463 -21.54 9.82 -1.07
C PRO A 463 -21.14 8.73 -2.08
N PHE A 464 -22.15 8.15 -2.73
CA PHE A 464 -21.97 7.06 -3.70
C PHE A 464 -20.99 7.38 -4.84
N ALA A 465 -20.96 8.65 -5.29
CA ALA A 465 -20.05 9.09 -6.35
C ALA A 465 -18.56 9.06 -5.95
N ALA A 466 -18.28 9.17 -4.65
CA ALA A 466 -16.93 9.09 -4.09
C ALA A 466 -16.58 7.65 -3.69
N TRP A 467 -17.57 6.94 -3.16
CA TRP A 467 -17.41 5.56 -2.73
C TRP A 467 -18.68 4.78 -3.06
N PRO A 468 -18.67 3.96 -4.14
CA PRO A 468 -19.82 3.18 -4.64
C PRO A 468 -20.29 2.06 -3.69
N CYS A 469 -20.60 2.40 -2.44
CA CYS A 469 -21.06 1.50 -1.40
C CYS A 469 -22.59 1.63 -1.23
N GLY A 470 -23.31 0.58 -1.67
CA GLY A 470 -24.76 0.45 -1.54
C GLY A 470 -25.19 -0.46 -0.38
N ASP A 471 -24.32 -0.63 0.61
CA ASP A 471 -24.52 -1.56 1.72
C ASP A 471 -25.55 -1.02 2.70
N ALA A 472 -26.27 -1.93 3.38
CA ALA A 472 -27.39 -1.56 4.25
C ALA A 472 -26.99 -0.60 5.38
N TRP A 473 -25.76 -0.72 5.89
CA TRP A 473 -25.23 0.16 6.93
C TRP A 473 -25.02 1.60 6.44
N ASN A 474 -24.79 1.81 5.13
CA ASN A 474 -24.60 3.13 4.54
C ASN A 474 -25.94 3.80 4.14
N LEU A 475 -27.08 3.11 4.22
CA LEU A 475 -28.38 3.60 3.73
C LEU A 475 -29.30 4.06 4.86
N MET A 476 -29.63 5.36 4.87
CA MET A 476 -30.37 6.02 5.96
C MET A 476 -31.61 6.79 5.48
N PRO A 477 -32.71 6.79 6.24
CA PRO A 477 -33.86 7.64 5.94
C PRO A 477 -33.54 9.11 6.19
N ALA A 478 -33.81 9.96 5.19
CA ALA A 478 -33.59 11.40 5.25
C ALA A 478 -34.75 12.17 4.59
N SER A 479 -34.93 13.44 4.97
CA SER A 479 -35.86 14.31 4.25
C SER A 479 -35.29 14.66 2.87
N GLN A 480 -36.18 14.89 1.89
CA GLN A 480 -35.78 15.28 0.54
C GLN A 480 -34.87 16.52 0.54
N ARG A 481 -35.19 17.52 1.38
CA ARG A 481 -34.40 18.73 1.55
C ARG A 481 -32.97 18.42 2.02
N ILE A 482 -32.82 17.65 3.12
CA ILE A 482 -31.51 17.33 3.69
C ILE A 482 -30.68 16.48 2.72
N ASN A 483 -31.29 15.50 2.07
CA ASN A 483 -30.61 14.67 1.09
C ASN A 483 -30.10 15.50 -0.11
N SER A 484 -30.89 16.48 -0.55
CA SER A 484 -30.53 17.40 -1.65
C SER A 484 -29.49 18.44 -1.21
N GLU A 485 -29.52 18.88 0.05
CA GLU A 485 -28.48 19.73 0.62
C GLU A 485 -27.17 18.96 0.72
N LYS A 486 -27.16 17.75 1.26
CA LYS A 486 -25.95 16.95 1.39
C LYS A 486 -25.26 16.69 0.04
N SER A 487 -25.99 16.34 -1.02
CA SER A 487 -25.52 16.26 -2.43
C SER A 487 -24.01 16.06 -2.65
N ASN A 488 -23.57 14.80 -2.66
CA ASN A 488 -22.17 14.37 -2.85
C ASN A 488 -21.14 14.92 -1.84
N ARG A 489 -21.55 15.62 -0.78
CA ARG A 489 -20.67 16.10 0.30
C ARG A 489 -20.45 15.03 1.37
N LEU A 490 -19.33 15.14 2.06
CA LEU A 490 -18.91 14.24 3.11
C LEU A 490 -19.45 14.72 4.47
N VAL A 491 -20.15 13.84 5.19
CA VAL A 491 -20.65 14.13 6.54
C VAL A 491 -19.48 14.45 7.48
N THR A 492 -19.58 15.52 8.27
CA THR A 492 -18.56 15.88 9.27
C THR A 492 -18.54 14.87 10.42
N GLN A 493 -17.43 14.84 11.19
CA GLN A 493 -17.37 14.03 12.41
C GLN A 493 -18.48 14.41 13.40
N THR A 494 -18.65 15.71 13.65
CA THR A 494 -19.69 16.25 14.54
C THR A 494 -21.10 15.86 14.09
N ALA A 495 -21.38 15.91 12.78
CA ALA A 495 -22.67 15.48 12.23
C ALA A 495 -22.92 13.98 12.44
N LEU A 496 -21.89 13.14 12.25
CA LEU A 496 -21.99 11.70 12.43
C LEU A 496 -22.19 11.34 13.92
N GLU A 497 -21.48 12.02 14.83
CA GLU A 497 -21.65 11.86 16.29
C GLU A 497 -23.05 12.29 16.73
N THR A 498 -23.51 13.46 16.29
CA THR A 498 -24.84 14.00 16.65
C THR A 498 -25.99 13.12 16.13
N ALA A 499 -25.77 12.40 15.02
CA ALA A 499 -26.74 11.48 14.43
C ALA A 499 -26.60 10.04 14.93
N GLY A 500 -25.55 9.71 15.70
CA GLY A 500 -25.16 8.34 16.00
C GLY A 500 -26.23 7.49 16.68
N GLU A 501 -26.94 8.04 17.66
CA GLU A 501 -28.07 7.36 18.33
C GLU A 501 -29.19 7.05 17.33
N ARG A 502 -29.61 8.03 16.53
CA ARG A 502 -30.69 7.87 15.55
C ARG A 502 -30.32 6.91 14.42
N ILE A 503 -29.05 6.89 14.02
CA ILE A 503 -28.51 5.93 13.06
C ILE A 503 -28.59 4.51 13.62
N THR A 504 -28.15 4.34 14.87
CA THR A 504 -28.20 3.04 15.57
C THR A 504 -29.64 2.54 15.72
N GLU A 505 -30.56 3.40 16.18
CA GLU A 505 -31.99 3.08 16.27
C GLU A 505 -32.57 2.66 14.92
N TRP A 506 -32.21 3.36 13.84
CA TRP A 506 -32.61 2.98 12.49
C TRP A 506 -32.11 1.59 12.12
N TRP A 507 -30.84 1.29 12.34
CA TRP A 507 -30.27 -0.03 12.04
C TRP A 507 -30.95 -1.13 12.86
N GLU A 508 -31.19 -0.90 14.15
CA GLU A 508 -31.84 -1.87 15.04
C GLU A 508 -33.23 -2.27 14.54
N VAL A 509 -34.00 -1.28 14.12
CA VAL A 509 -35.38 -1.47 13.67
C VAL A 509 -35.43 -2.00 12.22
N ALA A 510 -34.52 -1.53 11.36
CA ALA A 510 -34.50 -1.87 9.94
C ALA A 510 -33.83 -3.22 9.67
N PHE A 511 -32.66 -3.49 10.23
CA PHE A 511 -31.79 -4.59 9.79
C PHE A 511 -31.38 -5.55 10.89
N LEU A 512 -31.33 -5.13 12.16
CA LEU A 512 -30.70 -5.93 13.22
C LEU A 512 -31.67 -6.77 14.07
N ALA A 513 -32.88 -7.03 13.58
CA ALA A 513 -33.82 -7.92 14.26
C ALA A 513 -33.16 -9.28 14.58
N PRO A 514 -33.28 -9.79 15.83
CA PRO A 514 -32.63 -11.03 16.24
C PRO A 514 -33.00 -12.21 15.34
N GLY A 515 -32.00 -13.01 14.95
CA GLY A 515 -32.20 -14.22 14.13
C GLY A 515 -32.57 -13.98 12.66
N SER A 516 -32.60 -12.73 12.18
CA SER A 516 -32.92 -12.44 10.78
C SER A 516 -31.69 -12.57 9.86
N ASP A 517 -31.90 -13.07 8.63
CA ASP A 517 -30.87 -13.08 7.58
C ASP A 517 -30.37 -11.67 7.25
N ALA A 518 -31.25 -10.66 7.36
CA ALA A 518 -30.90 -9.26 7.19
C ALA A 518 -29.81 -8.78 8.16
N ARG A 519 -29.85 -9.24 9.42
CA ARG A 519 -28.83 -8.92 10.43
C ARG A 519 -27.47 -9.50 10.05
N GLN A 520 -27.45 -10.76 9.64
CA GLN A 520 -26.20 -11.43 9.25
C GLN A 520 -25.58 -10.78 8.02
N ARG A 521 -26.41 -10.44 7.02
CA ARG A 521 -25.97 -9.72 5.82
C ARG A 521 -25.42 -8.33 6.16
N PHE A 522 -26.10 -7.58 7.02
CA PHE A 522 -25.69 -6.23 7.42
C PHE A 522 -24.26 -6.19 7.99
N PHE A 523 -23.96 -7.09 8.95
CA PHE A 523 -22.63 -7.12 9.56
C PHE A 523 -21.56 -7.65 8.63
N LEU A 524 -21.89 -8.58 7.74
CA LEU A 524 -20.96 -9.04 6.72
C LEU A 524 -20.59 -7.92 5.73
N GLU A 525 -21.58 -7.16 5.25
CA GLU A 525 -21.34 -6.01 4.37
C GLU A 525 -20.42 -4.99 5.06
N ALA A 526 -20.64 -4.71 6.35
CA ALA A 526 -19.81 -3.82 7.15
C ALA A 526 -18.37 -4.31 7.33
N GLU A 527 -18.18 -5.56 7.74
CA GLU A 527 -16.86 -6.19 7.97
C GLU A 527 -15.96 -6.12 6.73
N GLN A 528 -16.54 -6.23 5.54
CA GLN A 528 -15.74 -6.24 4.32
C GLN A 528 -15.38 -4.86 3.80
N THR A 529 -16.25 -3.88 4.02
CA THR A 529 -16.11 -2.54 3.44
C THR A 529 -15.48 -1.54 4.39
N LEU A 530 -15.69 -1.68 5.70
CA LEU A 530 -15.16 -0.77 6.70
C LEU A 530 -13.84 -1.30 7.28
N PRO A 531 -12.79 -0.47 7.32
CA PRO A 531 -11.51 -0.87 7.91
C PRO A 531 -11.66 -1.10 9.42
N MET A 532 -10.97 -2.12 9.93
CA MET A 532 -10.85 -2.43 11.37
C MET A 532 -12.16 -2.85 12.07
N PHE A 533 -13.22 -3.20 11.34
CA PHE A 533 -14.47 -3.68 11.92
C PHE A 533 -14.49 -5.21 12.06
N GLU A 534 -14.55 -5.73 13.29
CA GLU A 534 -14.64 -7.17 13.56
C GLU A 534 -16.07 -7.60 13.92
N ARG A 535 -16.53 -8.76 13.44
CA ARG A 535 -17.90 -9.31 13.56
C ARG A 535 -18.52 -9.37 14.96
N SER A 536 -17.72 -9.27 16.03
CA SER A 536 -18.17 -9.38 17.43
C SER A 536 -18.66 -8.06 18.03
N THR A 537 -18.85 -7.03 17.21
CA THR A 537 -19.01 -5.67 17.68
C THR A 537 -20.45 -5.17 17.65
N SER A 538 -20.72 -4.18 18.50
CA SER A 538 -21.98 -3.49 18.65
C SER A 538 -22.23 -2.52 17.48
N PRO A 539 -23.46 -2.05 17.25
CA PRO A 539 -23.72 -0.95 16.32
C PRO A 539 -22.90 0.32 16.59
N ALA A 540 -22.46 0.54 17.84
CA ALA A 540 -21.64 1.70 18.20
C ALA A 540 -20.23 1.61 17.61
N ASP A 541 -19.62 0.42 17.61
CA ASP A 541 -18.29 0.19 17.04
C ASP A 541 -18.30 0.39 15.50
N LEU A 542 -19.45 0.16 14.86
CA LEU A 542 -19.63 0.41 13.43
C LEU A 542 -19.52 1.90 13.09
N ILE A 543 -20.07 2.77 13.95
CA ILE A 543 -19.94 4.23 13.81
C ILE A 543 -18.48 4.65 13.94
N ASP A 544 -17.71 4.01 14.83
CA ASP A 544 -16.28 4.31 14.97
C ASP A 544 -15.48 3.87 13.73
N ALA A 545 -15.78 2.71 13.14
CA ALA A 545 -15.21 2.29 11.86
C ALA A 545 -15.60 3.27 10.72
N MET A 546 -16.85 3.77 10.70
CA MET A 546 -17.28 4.81 9.78
C MET A 546 -16.51 6.13 9.97
N LYS A 547 -16.18 6.54 11.20
CA LYS A 547 -15.36 7.74 11.47
C LYS A 547 -13.96 7.60 10.87
N VAL A 548 -13.35 6.42 10.95
CA VAL A 548 -12.04 6.14 10.33
C VAL A 548 -12.16 6.22 8.81
N GLN A 549 -13.17 5.59 8.23
CA GLN A 549 -13.39 5.62 6.78
C GLN A 549 -13.67 7.04 6.26
N ARG A 550 -14.38 7.87 7.03
CA ARG A 550 -14.59 9.30 6.74
C ARG A 550 -13.26 10.05 6.62
N ILE A 551 -12.30 9.79 7.51
CA ILE A 551 -10.97 10.43 7.48
C ILE A 551 -10.25 10.07 6.18
N ARG A 552 -10.30 8.80 5.78
CA ARG A 552 -9.72 8.31 4.53
C ARG A 552 -10.31 9.03 3.31
N LEU A 553 -11.64 9.01 3.17
CA LEU A 553 -12.33 9.70 2.08
C LEU A 553 -12.03 11.21 2.01
N ALA A 554 -11.92 11.87 3.17
CA ALA A 554 -11.56 13.29 3.22
C ALA A 554 -10.15 13.57 2.69
N LYS A 555 -9.17 12.76 3.10
CA LYS A 555 -7.77 12.93 2.69
C LYS A 555 -7.54 12.54 1.23
N ASP A 556 -8.14 11.45 0.78
CA ASP A 556 -7.84 10.86 -0.53
C ASP A 556 -8.58 11.59 -1.66
N GLN A 557 -9.80 12.08 -1.41
CA GLN A 557 -10.66 12.63 -2.47
C GLN A 557 -11.00 14.13 -2.30
N GLY A 558 -10.60 14.76 -1.19
CA GLY A 558 -10.81 16.19 -0.98
C GLY A 558 -12.28 16.62 -0.98
N LEU A 559 -13.19 15.73 -0.56
CA LEU A 559 -14.63 15.98 -0.59
C LEU A 559 -15.00 17.17 0.30
N ARG A 560 -15.93 18.01 -0.17
CA ARG A 560 -16.45 19.12 0.62
C ARG A 560 -17.19 18.59 1.85
N PRO A 561 -16.93 19.12 3.06
CA PRO A 561 -17.65 18.71 4.26
C PRO A 561 -19.12 19.19 4.22
N TRP A 562 -19.98 18.47 4.92
CA TRP A 562 -21.38 18.81 5.14
C TRP A 562 -21.82 18.51 6.57
N GLU A 563 -22.59 19.44 7.11
CA GLU A 563 -23.15 19.38 8.44
C GLU A 563 -24.64 19.74 8.36
N PRO A 564 -25.54 19.00 9.01
CA PRO A 564 -26.96 19.30 8.98
C PRO A 564 -27.23 20.64 9.66
N VAL A 565 -27.88 21.55 8.93
CA VAL A 565 -28.42 22.78 9.52
C VAL A 565 -29.67 22.39 10.31
N LEU A 566 -29.50 22.16 11.62
CA LEU A 566 -30.62 21.94 12.53
C LEU A 566 -31.34 23.28 12.76
N PRO A 567 -32.68 23.33 12.69
CA PRO A 567 -33.40 24.53 13.09
C PRO A 567 -33.08 24.80 14.56
N ALA A 568 -32.63 26.03 14.87
CA ALA A 568 -32.39 26.46 16.25
C ALA A 568 -33.60 26.11 17.11
N GLY A 569 -33.39 25.30 18.15
CA GLY A 569 -34.47 24.81 18.99
C GLY A 569 -35.29 25.96 19.56
N ARG A 570 -36.61 25.93 19.36
CA ARG A 570 -37.51 26.54 20.34
C ARG A 570 -37.36 25.72 21.61
N VAL A 571 -36.58 26.24 22.55
CA VAL A 571 -36.71 25.85 23.95
C VAL A 571 -38.12 26.25 24.36
N THR A 572 -39.04 25.30 24.42
CA THR A 572 -40.28 25.44 25.20
C THR A 572 -39.98 24.92 26.59
N PRO A 573 -39.82 25.77 27.61
CA PRO A 573 -39.89 25.33 28.99
C PRO A 573 -41.36 25.17 29.32
N ASP A 574 -41.85 23.93 29.38
CA ASP A 574 -42.99 23.57 30.23
C ASP A 574 -43.23 22.06 30.17
N ALA A 575 -42.96 21.39 31.29
CA ALA A 575 -43.95 20.60 32.02
C ALA A 575 -43.24 19.85 33.16
N SER A 576 -43.14 20.54 34.29
CA SER A 576 -43.19 19.91 35.60
C SER A 576 -44.51 19.12 35.76
N PHE A 577 -44.44 17.81 36.00
CA PHE A 577 -45.39 17.00 36.77
C PHE A 577 -44.60 15.73 37.16
N ALA A 578 -44.25 15.58 38.44
CA ALA A 578 -44.99 14.82 39.45
C ALA A 578 -44.85 13.30 39.25
#